data_AF-A0A183UGR8-F1
#
_entry.id   AF-A0A183UGR8-F1
#
_cell.length_a   1.000
_cell.length_b   1.000
_cell.length_c   1.000
_cell.angle_alpha   90.00
_cell.angle_beta   90.00
_cell.angle_gamma   90.00
#
_symmetry.space_group_name_H-M   'P 1'
#
loop_
_entity.id
_entity.type
_entity.pdbx_description
1 polymer ?
#
loop_
_entity_poly.entity_id
_entity_poly.type
_entity_poly.pdbx_seq_one_letter_code
_entity_poly.pdbx_strand_id
1 'polypeptide(L)'
;MVMSVWGVIFLGLLGVFFYIQAVSLFPDLHFGEEEAERGVVPPLTNAIIADKYGEKATQCWVAAGMYLVTLIVVFWQNKFNTTSIF
;
A
#
# COMPACT_ATOMS: atom_id res chain seq x y z
N MET A 1 -16.73 -5.98 -9.52
CA MET A 1 -15.66 -7.00 -9.35
C MET A 1 -14.32 -6.55 -9.96
N VAL A 2 -14.32 -6.03 -11.20
CA VAL A 2 -13.10 -5.62 -11.95
C VAL A 2 -12.23 -4.60 -11.18
N MET A 3 -12.84 -3.58 -10.57
CA MET A 3 -12.10 -2.55 -9.80
C MET A 3 -11.38 -3.11 -8.56
N SER A 4 -12.00 -4.10 -7.87
CA SER A 4 -11.39 -4.73 -6.69
C SER A 4 -10.23 -5.65 -7.10
N VAL A 5 -10.37 -6.42 -8.18
CA VAL A 5 -9.29 -7.26 -8.73
C VAL A 5 -8.07 -6.41 -9.10
N TRP A 6 -8.28 -5.31 -9.83
CA TRP A 6 -7.21 -4.38 -10.19
C TRP A 6 -6.55 -3.73 -8.97
N GLY A 7 -7.34 -3.35 -7.97
CA GLY A 7 -6.84 -2.81 -6.70
C GLY A 7 -5.94 -3.79 -5.93
N VAL A 8 -6.34 -5.07 -5.83
CA VAL A 8 -5.52 -6.11 -5.17
C VAL A 8 -4.18 -6.31 -5.90
N ILE A 9 -4.20 -6.38 -7.23
CA ILE A 9 -2.98 -6.61 -8.03
C ILE A 9 -2.02 -5.42 -7.91
N PHE A 10 -2.53 -4.20 -8.07
CA PHE A 10 -1.73 -2.99 -8.02
C PHE A 10 -1.10 -2.76 -6.64
N LEU A 11 -1.91 -2.85 -5.57
CA LEU A 11 -1.41 -2.68 -4.20
C LEU A 11 -0.51 -3.84 -3.77
N GLY A 12 -0.78 -5.07 -4.21
CA GLY A 12 0.10 -6.21 -3.97
C GLY A 12 1.49 -6.01 -4.59
N LEU A 13 1.56 -5.55 -5.84
CA LEU A 13 2.82 -5.25 -6.52
C LEU A 13 3.59 -4.12 -5.82
N LEU A 14 2.90 -3.02 -5.47
CA LEU A 14 3.53 -1.93 -4.72
C LEU A 14 4.04 -2.40 -3.35
N GLY A 15 3.29 -3.23 -2.63
CA GLY A 15 3.71 -3.81 -1.35
C GLY A 15 5.01 -4.61 -1.46
N VAL A 16 5.19 -5.38 -2.55
CA VAL A 16 6.44 -6.11 -2.83
C VAL A 16 7.57 -5.15 -3.19
N PHE A 17 7.32 -4.11 -4.00
CA PHE A 17 8.35 -3.13 -4.36
C PHE A 17 8.81 -2.28 -3.17
N PHE A 18 7.92 -1.94 -2.25
CA PHE A 18 8.28 -1.29 -0.99
C PHE A 18 9.09 -2.23 -0.08
N TYR A 19 8.79 -3.53 -0.07
CA TYR A 19 9.56 -4.52 0.71
C TYR A 19 11.00 -4.70 0.20
N ILE A 20 11.21 -4.64 -1.12
CA ILE A 20 12.54 -4.74 -1.76
C ILE A 20 13.31 -3.39 -1.70
N GLN A 21 12.71 -2.34 -1.12
CA GLN A 21 13.30 -1.00 -1.05
C GLN A 21 13.68 -0.44 -2.43
N ALA A 22 12.75 -0.52 -3.39
CA ALA A 22 13.00 -0.05 -4.75
C ALA A 22 13.34 1.46 -4.80
N VAL A 23 14.45 1.79 -5.47
CA VAL A 23 14.96 3.18 -5.62
C VAL A 23 13.95 4.07 -6.35
N SER A 24 13.16 3.52 -7.27
CA SER A 24 12.11 4.26 -7.99
C SER A 24 10.98 4.78 -7.11
N LEU A 25 10.83 4.21 -5.92
CA LEU A 25 9.75 4.50 -4.97
C LEU A 25 10.20 5.41 -3.82
N PHE A 26 11.47 5.84 -3.86
CA PHE A 26 12.02 6.86 -2.96
C PHE A 26 11.24 8.18 -2.96
N PRO A 27 10.77 8.72 -4.11
CA PRO A 27 10.00 9.98 -4.10
C PRO A 27 8.60 9.87 -3.48
N ASP A 28 8.05 8.66 -3.38
CA ASP A 28 6.77 8.39 -2.69
C ASP A 28 6.94 8.40 -1.15
N LEU A 29 8.18 8.30 -0.68
CA LEU A 29 8.50 8.30 0.74
C LEU A 29 8.36 9.71 1.30
N HIS A 30 7.30 9.93 2.08
CA HIS A 30 7.10 11.18 2.77
C HIS A 30 7.95 11.21 4.04
N PHE A 31 9.04 11.96 3.99
CA PHE A 31 9.77 12.38 5.17
C PHE A 31 9.03 13.60 5.71
N GLY A 32 8.33 13.46 6.83
CA GLY A 32 7.49 14.52 7.36
C GLY A 32 8.23 15.86 7.44
N GLU A 33 7.72 16.86 6.73
CA GLU A 33 8.15 18.26 6.81
C GLU A 33 8.00 18.84 8.24
N GLU A 34 7.29 18.15 9.14
CA GLU A 34 7.12 18.55 10.54
C GLU A 34 8.44 18.62 11.34
N GLU A 35 9.48 17.90 10.93
CA GLU A 35 10.82 18.01 11.55
C GLU A 35 11.65 19.17 10.95
N ALA A 36 11.32 19.63 9.74
CA ALA A 36 12.00 20.75 9.09
C ALA A 36 11.61 22.10 9.72
N GLU A 37 10.38 22.24 10.23
CA GLU A 37 9.95 23.44 10.97
C GLU A 37 10.63 23.59 12.35
N ARG A 38 11.19 22.50 12.91
CA ARG A 38 11.94 22.53 14.18
C ARG A 38 13.45 22.74 14.01
N GLY A 39 13.94 22.95 12.79
CA GLY A 39 15.35 23.24 12.53
C GLY A 39 16.31 22.09 12.82
N VAL A 40 15.80 20.88 13.07
CA VAL A 40 16.59 19.66 13.23
C VAL A 40 16.43 18.89 11.93
N VAL A 41 17.40 19.00 11.03
CA VAL A 41 17.51 18.07 9.91
C VAL A 41 18.08 16.78 10.51
N PRO A 42 17.27 15.72 10.75
CA PRO A 42 17.86 14.47 11.21
C PRO A 42 18.86 14.01 10.14
N PRO A 43 20.05 13.49 10.53
CA PRO A 43 20.95 12.91 9.56
C PRO A 43 20.18 11.80 8.86
N LEU A 44 19.89 11.98 7.56
CA LEU A 44 19.13 11.07 6.71
C LEU A 44 19.94 9.78 6.52
N THR A 45 19.98 8.99 7.59
CA THR A 45 20.77 7.77 7.68
C THR A 45 19.99 6.70 6.96
N ASN A 46 20.69 5.83 6.23
CA ASN A 46 20.09 4.73 5.47
C ASN A 46 19.12 3.87 6.31
N ALA A 47 19.34 3.80 7.63
CA ALA A 47 18.46 3.12 8.58
C ALA A 47 17.05 3.74 8.69
N ILE A 48 16.94 5.07 8.69
CA ILE A 48 15.64 5.77 8.80
C ILE A 48 14.85 5.62 7.50
N ILE A 49 15.55 5.67 6.36
CA ILE A 49 14.96 5.42 5.04
C ILE A 49 14.39 3.99 5.00
N ALA A 50 15.19 3.00 5.39
CA ALA A 50 14.78 1.60 5.43
C ALA A 50 13.53 1.36 6.30
N ASP A 51 13.46 2.01 7.46
CA ASP A 51 12.31 1.93 8.37
C ASP A 51 11.04 2.50 7.72
N LYS A 52 11.16 3.65 7.06
CA LYS A 52 10.04 4.28 6.35
C LYS A 52 9.54 3.45 5.16
N TYR A 53 10.44 2.78 4.42
CA TYR A 53 10.03 1.81 3.40
C TYR A 53 9.23 0.65 4.00
N GLY A 54 9.66 0.14 5.16
CA GLY A 54 8.93 -0.90 5.89
C GLY A 54 7.54 -0.43 6.33
N GLU A 55 7.44 0.79 6.87
CA GLU A 55 6.17 1.38 7.30
C GLU A 55 5.18 1.48 6.12
N LYS A 56 5.62 1.96 4.96
CA LYS A 56 4.77 2.05 3.76
C LYS A 56 4.44 0.69 3.15
N ALA A 57 5.37 -0.26 3.17
CA ALA A 57 5.11 -1.63 2.73
C ALA A 57 3.97 -2.26 3.54
N THR A 58 4.00 -2.11 4.87
CA THR A 58 2.95 -2.67 5.75
C THR A 58 1.60 -2.01 5.51
N GLN A 59 1.53 -0.69 5.36
CA GLN A 59 0.29 0.02 5.01
C GLN A 59 -0.30 -0.47 3.67
N CYS A 60 0.56 -0.65 2.67
CA CYS A 60 0.15 -1.15 1.36
C CYS A 60 -0.38 -2.60 1.41
N TRP A 61 0.27 -3.46 2.19
CA TRP A 61 -0.18 -4.84 2.43
C TRP A 61 -1.52 -4.91 3.17
N VAL A 62 -1.72 -4.07 4.18
CA VAL A 62 -3.01 -3.97 4.89
C VAL A 62 -4.11 -3.51 3.93
N ALA A 63 -3.84 -2.49 3.11
CA ALA A 63 -4.78 -2.02 2.10
C ALA A 63 -5.12 -3.12 1.09
N ALA A 64 -4.11 -3.82 0.54
CA ALA A 64 -4.32 -4.96 -0.35
C ALA A 64 -5.19 -6.05 0.29
N GLY A 65 -4.97 -6.33 1.59
CA GLY A 65 -5.80 -7.25 2.37
C GLY A 65 -7.27 -6.83 2.44
N MET A 66 -7.56 -5.54 2.67
CA MET A 66 -8.94 -5.03 2.65
C MET A 66 -9.61 -5.20 1.28
N TYR A 67 -8.88 -4.93 0.19
CA TYR A 67 -9.40 -5.17 -1.16
C TYR A 67 -9.65 -6.67 -1.42
N LEU A 68 -8.82 -7.57 -0.90
CA LEU A 68 -9.02 -9.01 -1.01
C LEU A 68 -10.29 -9.46 -0.25
N VAL A 69 -10.51 -8.96 0.97
CA VAL A 69 -11.73 -9.26 1.74
C VAL A 69 -12.98 -8.78 1.00
N THR A 70 -12.97 -7.56 0.45
CA THR A 70 -14.10 -7.08 -0.36
C THR A 70 -14.32 -7.91 -1.62
N LEU A 71 -13.27 -8.42 -2.26
CA LEU A 71 -13.38 -9.34 -3.39
C LEU A 71 -14.09 -10.64 -2.98
N ILE A 72 -13.71 -11.24 -1.86
CA ILE A 72 -14.37 -12.44 -1.32
C ILE A 72 -15.85 -12.17 -1.06
N VAL A 73 -16.18 -11.04 -0.43
CA VAL A 73 -17.57 -10.65 -0.15
C VAL A 73 -18.37 -10.46 -1.44
N VAL A 74 -17.83 -9.76 -2.44
CA VAL A 74 -18.48 -9.56 -3.74
C VAL A 74 -18.67 -10.90 -4.47
N PHE A 75 -17.67 -11.79 -4.41
CA PHE A 75 -17.79 -13.13 -5.00
C PHE A 75 -18.90 -13.93 -4.31
N TRP A 76 -18.99 -13.83 -2.98
CA TRP A 76 -20.03 -14.47 -2.21
C TRP A 76 -21.41 -13.91 -2.55
N GLN A 77 -21.55 -12.59 -2.65
CA GLN A 77 -22.78 -11.94 -3.09
C GLN A 77 -23.18 -12.38 -4.51
N ASN A 78 -22.24 -12.41 -5.46
CA ASN A 78 -22.51 -12.82 -6.84
C ASN A 78 -22.89 -14.32 -6.97
N LYS A 79 -22.40 -15.16 -6.04
CA LYS A 79 -22.74 -16.60 -6.00
C LYS A 79 -24.15 -16.86 -5.47
N PHE A 80 -24.62 -16.08 -4.49
CA PHE A 80 -25.91 -16.28 -3.83
C PHE A 80 -27.01 -15.30 -4.27
N ASN A 81 -26.66 -14.22 -4.96
CA ASN A 81 -27.60 -13.30 -5.60
C ASN A 81 -27.63 -13.58 -7.11
N THR A 82 -28.72 -14.15 -7.62
CA THR A 82 -28.96 -14.45 -9.05
C THR A 82 -29.03 -13.20 -9.93
N THR A 83 -29.04 -12.00 -9.34
CA THR A 83 -29.00 -10.75 -10.09
C THR A 83 -27.54 -10.39 -10.36
N SER A 84 -27.02 -10.79 -11.52
CA SER A 84 -25.68 -10.40 -12.00
C SER A 84 -25.69 -8.90 -12.30
N ILE A 85 -25.43 -8.08 -11.29
CA ILE A 85 -25.21 -6.65 -11.48
C ILE A 85 -23.78 -6.51 -12.01
N PHE A 86 -23.69 -6.19 -13.30
CA PHE A 86 -22.45 -5.91 -14.03
C PHE A 86 -21.56 -4.89 -13.28
#